data_AF-A0A0Q1EFS3-F1
#
_entry.id   AF-A0A0Q1EFS3-F1
#
_cell.length_a   1.000
_cell.length_b   1.000
_cell.length_c   1.000
_cell.angle_alpha   90.00
_cell.angle_beta   90.00
_cell.angle_gamma   90.00
#
_symmetry.space_group_name_H-M   'P 1'
#
loop_
_entity.id
_entity.type
_entity.pdbx_description
1 polymer ?
#
loop_
_entity_poly.entity_id
_entity_poly.type
_entity_poly.pdbx_seq_one_letter_code
_entity_poly.pdbx_strand_id
1 'polypeptide(L)'
;MTKAEKRRRRLQATQIYDRHCRQCPKVNSSLSVCRECPYQQRMQELTRPLWEGNDFDPYFLSHRVGQWSRDEDLYILNHYGVLPLETISARTGRSVRAILKRIEELQKA
;
A
#
# COMPACT_ATOMS: atom_id res chain seq x y z
N MET A 1 6.50 -11.45 14.26
CA MET A 1 5.26 -10.93 14.90
C MET A 1 4.06 -11.77 14.50
N THR A 2 3.28 -12.21 15.48
CA THR A 2 2.01 -12.92 15.26
C THR A 2 0.90 -11.96 14.79
N LYS A 3 -0.16 -12.51 14.17
CA LYS A 3 -1.35 -11.71 13.75
C LYS A 3 -1.97 -10.94 14.91
N ALA A 4 -2.01 -11.55 16.09
CA ALA A 4 -2.55 -10.93 17.31
C ALA A 4 -1.70 -9.73 17.77
N GLU A 5 -0.37 -9.85 17.72
CA GLU A 5 0.55 -8.76 18.06
C GLU A 5 0.44 -7.59 17.10
N LYS A 6 0.34 -7.86 15.78
CA LYS A 6 0.13 -6.82 14.77
C LYS A 6 -1.17 -6.05 15.02
N ARG A 7 -2.26 -6.79 15.31
CA ARG A 7 -3.55 -6.18 15.67
C ARG A 7 -3.44 -5.32 16.93
N ARG A 8 -2.74 -5.79 17.96
CA ARG A 8 -2.55 -5.05 19.22
C ARG A 8 -1.82 -3.73 18.99
N ARG A 9 -0.72 -3.74 18.23
CA ARG A 9 0.05 -2.52 17.91
C ARG A 9 -0.79 -1.50 17.11
N ARG A 10 -1.56 -1.97 16.12
CA ARG A 10 -2.48 -1.12 15.35
C ARG A 10 -3.54 -0.46 16.25
N LEU A 11 -4.16 -1.23 17.14
CA LEU A 11 -5.14 -0.69 18.09
C LEU A 11 -4.54 0.36 19.04
N GLN A 12 -3.31 0.13 19.51
CA GLN A 12 -2.61 1.11 20.36
C GLN A 12 -2.30 2.41 19.61
N ALA A 13 -1.89 2.31 18.34
CA ALA A 13 -1.67 3.48 17.50
C ALA A 13 -2.98 4.28 17.29
N THR A 14 -4.10 3.60 17.01
CA THR A 14 -5.43 4.24 16.89
C THR A 14 -5.86 4.93 18.17
N GLN A 15 -5.64 4.33 19.35
CA GLN A 15 -5.96 4.96 20.63
C GLN A 15 -5.17 6.25 20.88
N ILE A 16 -3.89 6.29 20.50
CA ILE A 16 -3.08 7.51 20.60
C ILE A 16 -3.62 8.58 19.64
N TYR A 17 -3.99 8.17 18.43
CA TYR A 17 -4.58 9.08 17.44
C TYR A 17 -5.88 9.69 17.95
N ASP A 18 -6.81 8.85 18.41
CA ASP A 18 -8.14 9.28 18.86
C ASP A 18 -8.08 10.21 20.06
N ARG A 19 -7.16 9.96 21.00
CA ARG A 19 -7.02 10.74 22.23
C ARG A 19 -6.25 12.05 22.04
N HIS A 20 -5.22 12.05 21.19
CA HIS A 20 -4.24 13.15 21.16
C HIS A 20 -4.09 13.82 19.80
N CYS A 21 -4.36 13.13 18.70
CA CYS A 21 -4.13 13.66 17.35
C CYS A 21 -5.42 14.13 16.65
N ARG A 22 -6.59 13.58 17.01
CA ARG A 22 -7.89 13.92 16.40
C ARG A 22 -8.26 15.40 16.49
N GLN A 23 -7.80 16.09 17.53
CA GLN A 23 -8.06 17.51 17.77
C GLN A 23 -6.82 18.37 17.50
N CYS A 24 -5.76 17.79 16.92
CA CYS A 24 -4.50 18.50 16.73
C CYS A 24 -4.62 19.50 15.57
N PRO A 25 -4.30 20.79 15.78
CA PRO A 25 -4.42 21.82 14.75
C PRO A 25 -3.49 21.61 13.55
N LYS A 26 -2.43 20.81 13.70
CA LYS A 26 -1.47 20.48 12.62
C LYS A 26 -1.96 19.38 11.66
N VAL A 27 -2.99 18.59 12.03
CA VAL A 27 -3.46 17.41 11.25
C VAL A 27 -4.35 17.79 10.06
N ASN A 28 -4.89 19.01 10.02
CA ASN A 28 -5.72 19.48 8.89
C ASN A 28 -4.93 19.87 7.63
N SER A 29 -3.60 19.82 7.67
CA SER A 29 -2.76 20.03 6.50
C SER A 29 -2.53 18.69 5.80
N SER A 30 -2.94 18.58 4.54
CA SER A 30 -3.10 17.33 3.80
C SER A 30 -1.87 16.42 3.73
N LEU A 31 -0.66 16.89 4.07
CA LEU A 31 0.52 16.06 4.22
C LEU A 31 1.48 16.70 5.22
N SER A 32 1.35 16.44 6.52
CA SER A 32 2.51 16.58 7.41
C SER A 32 2.49 15.57 8.54
N VAL A 33 3.37 14.58 8.42
CA VAL A 33 3.84 13.79 9.55
C VAL A 33 4.34 14.77 10.63
N CYS A 34 3.65 14.84 11.76
CA CYS A 34 3.99 15.77 12.84
C CYS A 34 5.31 15.35 13.53
N ARG A 35 6.45 15.88 13.08
CA ARG A 35 7.78 15.43 13.56
C ARG A 35 8.12 15.90 14.99
N GLU A 36 7.45 16.93 15.46
CA GLU A 36 7.75 17.61 16.74
C GLU A 36 6.86 17.14 17.90
N CYS A 37 5.87 16.29 17.64
CA CYS A 37 4.91 15.86 18.66
C CYS A 37 5.35 14.56 19.35
N PRO A 38 5.47 14.52 20.69
CA PRO A 38 5.86 13.31 21.41
C PRO A 38 4.87 12.15 21.23
N TYR A 39 3.58 12.46 21.03
CA TYR A 39 2.56 11.45 20.74
C TYR A 39 2.73 10.83 19.35
N GLN A 40 3.18 11.62 18.37
CA GLN A 40 3.44 11.12 17.03
C GLN A 40 4.70 10.25 16.98
N GLN A 41 5.77 10.66 17.68
CA GLN A 41 6.99 9.84 17.81
C GLN A 41 6.65 8.48 18.43
N ARG A 42 5.86 8.47 19.51
CA ARG A 42 5.38 7.24 20.15
C ARG A 42 4.52 6.38 19.21
N MET A 43 3.69 6.99 18.38
CA MET A 43 2.89 6.27 17.37
C MET A 43 3.79 5.65 16.29
N GLN A 44 4.81 6.37 15.84
CA GLN A 44 5.81 5.87 14.88
C GLN A 44 6.60 4.70 15.46
N GLU A 45 7.08 4.80 16.70
CA GLU A 45 7.77 3.70 17.38
C GLU A 45 6.88 2.45 17.55
N LEU A 46 5.60 2.65 17.88
CA LEU A 46 4.64 1.53 17.99
C LEU A 46 4.38 0.85 16.65
N THR A 47 4.37 1.63 15.57
CA THR A 47 4.06 1.13 14.22
C THR A 47 5.32 0.68 13.48
N ARG A 48 6.53 1.14 13.83
CA ARG A 48 7.81 0.77 13.21
C ARG A 48 8.01 -0.75 13.05
N PRO A 49 7.73 -1.60 14.05
CA PRO A 49 7.82 -3.06 13.89
C PRO A 49 6.77 -3.68 12.95
N LEU A 50 5.74 -2.93 12.54
CA LEU A 50 4.81 -3.36 11.50
C LEU A 50 5.44 -3.25 10.09
N TRP A 51 6.44 -2.38 9.94
CA TRP A 51 7.13 -2.07 8.68
C TRP A 51 8.50 -2.75 8.56
N GLU A 52 9.19 -3.03 9.67
CA GLU A 52 10.44 -3.81 9.67
C GLU A 52 10.17 -5.27 9.29
N GLY A 53 10.49 -5.65 8.04
CA GLY A 53 10.53 -7.03 7.57
C GLY A 53 9.43 -7.46 6.60
N ASN A 54 8.79 -6.54 5.87
CA ASN A 54 7.98 -6.88 4.69
C ASN A 54 7.89 -5.69 3.73
N ASP A 55 8.67 -5.74 2.65
CA ASP A 55 8.40 -4.97 1.42
C ASP A 55 7.10 -5.42 0.72
N PHE A 56 6.41 -6.41 1.31
CA PHE A 56 5.16 -6.98 0.85
C PHE A 56 4.02 -6.59 1.81
N ASP A 57 3.70 -5.30 1.90
CA ASP A 57 2.43 -4.87 2.51
C ASP A 57 1.31 -4.94 1.47
N PRO A 58 0.30 -5.84 1.64
CA PRO A 58 -0.87 -5.89 0.75
C PRO A 58 -1.67 -4.58 0.73
N TYR A 59 -1.52 -3.72 1.75
CA TYR A 59 -2.11 -2.38 1.78
C TYR A 59 -1.26 -1.32 1.05
N PHE A 60 0.03 -1.57 0.74
CA PHE A 60 0.78 -0.72 -0.21
C PHE A 60 0.53 -1.13 -1.66
N LEU A 61 0.24 -2.41 -1.92
CA LEU A 61 -0.22 -2.87 -3.23
C LEU A 61 -1.60 -2.30 -3.63
N SER A 62 -2.39 -1.80 -2.67
CA SER A 62 -3.64 -1.09 -2.97
C SER A 62 -3.43 0.29 -3.61
N HIS A 63 -2.20 0.80 -3.69
CA HIS A 63 -1.89 2.01 -4.46
C HIS A 63 -1.75 1.75 -5.97
N ARG A 64 -1.68 0.49 -6.41
CA ARG A 64 -1.79 0.11 -7.83
C ARG A 64 -3.24 -0.21 -8.21
N VAL A 65 -4.19 0.60 -7.76
CA VAL A 65 -5.63 0.43 -8.06
C VAL A 65 -6.18 1.57 -8.95
N GLY A 66 -5.38 2.61 -9.22
CA GLY A 66 -5.87 3.84 -9.85
C GLY A 66 -5.74 3.96 -11.36
N GLN A 67 -4.53 3.72 -11.92
CA GLN A 67 -4.25 4.00 -13.33
C GLN A 67 -3.17 3.06 -13.87
N TRP A 68 -3.30 2.64 -15.13
CA TRP A 68 -2.28 1.89 -15.86
C TRP A 68 -1.30 2.87 -16.51
N SER A 69 -0.02 2.70 -16.27
CA SER A 69 1.02 3.45 -16.97
C SER A 69 1.23 2.88 -18.38
N ARG A 70 1.73 3.72 -19.29
CA ARG A 70 2.08 3.29 -20.65
C ARG A 70 3.11 2.16 -20.64
N ASP A 71 4.07 2.21 -19.72
CA ASP A 71 5.10 1.17 -19.58
C ASP A 71 4.51 -0.16 -19.08
N GLU A 72 3.54 -0.10 -18.17
CA GLU A 72 2.80 -1.31 -17.75
C GLU A 72 2.02 -1.92 -18.93
N ASP A 73 1.33 -1.10 -19.73
CA ASP A 73 0.58 -1.57 -20.89
C ASP A 73 1.52 -2.19 -21.94
N LEU A 74 2.64 -1.54 -22.26
CA LEU A 74 3.66 -2.07 -23.18
C LEU A 74 4.24 -3.39 -22.67
N TYR A 75 4.53 -3.48 -21.38
CA TYR A 75 5.06 -4.69 -20.78
C TYR A 75 4.06 -5.85 -20.85
N ILE A 76 2.78 -5.58 -20.55
CA ILE A 76 1.73 -6.59 -20.64
C ILE A 76 1.55 -7.05 -22.09
N LEU A 77 1.45 -6.14 -23.05
CA LEU A 77 1.26 -6.48 -24.47
C LEU A 77 2.42 -7.30 -25.04
N ASN A 78 3.66 -6.96 -24.68
CA ASN A 78 4.84 -7.64 -25.21
C ASN A 78 5.06 -9.04 -24.60
N HIS A 79 4.47 -9.35 -23.45
CA HIS A 79 4.76 -10.57 -22.70
C HIS A 79 3.54 -11.46 -22.48
N TYR A 80 2.34 -10.95 -22.74
CA TYR A 80 1.12 -11.74 -22.72
C TYR A 80 1.18 -12.85 -23.79
N GLY A 81 0.93 -14.10 -23.37
CA GLY A 81 1.06 -15.29 -24.22
C GLY A 81 2.48 -15.87 -24.29
N VAL A 82 3.50 -15.15 -23.79
CA VAL A 82 4.89 -15.62 -23.71
C VAL A 82 5.26 -16.02 -22.28
N LEU A 83 4.92 -15.17 -21.30
CA LEU A 83 5.21 -15.41 -19.89
C LEU A 83 3.95 -15.87 -19.14
N PRO A 84 4.11 -16.69 -18.08
CA PRO A 84 3.02 -16.99 -17.15
C PRO A 84 2.47 -15.71 -16.51
N LEU A 85 1.15 -15.68 -16.29
CA LEU A 85 0.46 -14.51 -15.71
C LEU A 85 0.98 -14.16 -14.31
N GLU A 86 1.44 -15.15 -13.55
CA GLU A 86 2.06 -15.00 -12.24
C GLU A 86 3.38 -14.20 -12.33
N THR A 87 4.14 -14.40 -13.42
CA THR A 87 5.40 -13.67 -13.66
C THR A 87 5.10 -12.21 -14.00
N ILE A 88 4.09 -11.98 -14.83
CA ILE A 88 3.62 -10.63 -15.16
C ILE A 88 3.05 -9.95 -13.91
N SER A 89 2.30 -10.68 -13.08
CA SER A 89 1.76 -10.21 -11.80
C SER A 89 2.87 -9.83 -10.82
N ALA A 90 3.91 -10.66 -10.67
CA ALA A 90 5.04 -10.37 -9.81
C ALA A 90 5.81 -9.11 -10.28
N ARG A 91 6.00 -8.95 -11.59
CA ARG A 91 6.72 -7.79 -12.14
C ARG A 91 5.91 -6.49 -12.01
N THR A 92 4.64 -6.53 -12.38
CA THR A 92 3.75 -5.36 -12.38
C THR A 92 3.17 -5.05 -11.00
N GLY A 93 3.27 -5.99 -10.05
CA GLY A 93 2.61 -5.93 -8.75
C GLY A 93 1.08 -5.81 -8.84
N ARG A 94 0.49 -6.15 -9.99
CA ARG A 94 -0.95 -6.16 -10.23
C ARG A 94 -1.46 -7.57 -10.02
N SER A 95 -2.71 -7.72 -9.59
CA SER A 95 -3.32 -9.05 -9.52
C SER A 95 -3.52 -9.63 -10.93
N VAL A 96 -3.45 -10.95 -11.04
CA VAL A 96 -3.71 -11.67 -12.31
C VAL A 96 -5.06 -11.25 -12.92
N ARG A 97 -6.09 -11.11 -12.08
CA ARG A 97 -7.43 -10.66 -12.51
C ARG A 97 -7.41 -9.24 -13.10
N ALA A 98 -6.62 -8.32 -12.54
CA ALA A 98 -6.50 -6.97 -13.07
C ALA A 98 -5.78 -6.95 -14.42
N ILE A 99 -4.74 -7.78 -14.58
CA ILE A 99 -4.00 -7.93 -15.84
C ILE A 99 -4.92 -8.45 -16.94
N LEU A 100 -5.69 -9.52 -16.69
CA LEU A 100 -6.64 -10.07 -17.66
C LEU A 100 -7.67 -9.04 -18.11
N LYS A 101 -8.26 -8.30 -17.16
CA LYS A 101 -9.20 -7.23 -17.48
C LYS A 101 -8.55 -6.14 -18.35
N ARG A 102 -7.30 -5.76 -18.05
CA ARG A 102 -6.59 -4.75 -18.82
C ARG A 102 -6.29 -5.21 -20.24
N ILE A 103 -5.95 -6.48 -20.44
CA ILE A 103 -5.73 -7.04 -21.78
C ILE A 103 -7.01 -6.97 -22.61
N GLU A 104 -8.16 -7.35 -22.03
CA GLU A 104 -9.46 -7.22 -22.71
C GLU A 104 -9.78 -5.77 -23.11
N GLU A 105 -9.41 -4.79 -22.28
CA GLU A 105 -9.55 -3.36 -22.59
C GLU A 105 -8.61 -2.92 -23.72
N LEU A 106 -7.34 -3.33 -23.68
CA LEU A 106 -6.34 -2.98 -24.68
C LEU A 106 -6.59 -3.63 -26.05
N GLN A 107 -7.25 -4.79 -26.10
CA GLN A 107 -7.62 -5.46 -27.36
C GLN A 107 -8.89 -4.88 -28.02
N LYS A 108 -9.71 -4.15 -27.26
CA LYS A 108 -10.94 -3.51 -27.75
C LYS A 108 -10.75 -2.06 -28.19
N ALA A 109 -9.61 -1.46 -27.86
CA ALA A 109 -9.22 -0.11 -28.24
C ALA A 109 -8.57 -0.11 -29.64
#